data_AF-A0A852I6J4-F1
#
_entry.id   AF-A0A852I6J4-F1
#
_cell.length_a   1.000
_cell.length_b   1.000
_cell.length_c   1.000
_cell.angle_alpha   90.00
_cell.angle_beta   90.00
_cell.angle_gamma   90.00
#
_symmetry.space_group_name_H-M   'P 1'
#
loop_
_entity.id
_entity.type
_entity.pdbx_description
1 polymer ?
#
loop_
_entity_poly.entity_id
_entity_poly.type
_entity_poly.pdbx_seq_one_letter_code
_entity_poly.pdbx_strand_id
1 'polypeptide(L)'
;PMAVPPSYSDLGKSARDVFNKGYGFGMVKLELKTKSCSGVEFTAIGSSNTDTGKASGSLETKYKDKGHGLTFTQKWNTDNTLGTEVSIENQMAEGLKLALDTTFVPNTGKKSGKLKTSYKRDYVHAGCSVDIDLSGPTIYGWAVLGFEGWLAGYQ
;
A
#
# COMPACT_ATOMS: atom_id res chain seq x y z
N PRO A 1 9.78 -26.38 4.92
CA PRO A 1 9.51 -24.92 5.01
C PRO A 1 8.00 -24.66 5.08
N MET A 2 7.54 -24.11 6.20
CA MET A 2 6.11 -23.79 6.41
C MET A 2 5.77 -22.44 5.79
N ALA A 3 4.50 -22.23 5.45
CA ALA A 3 4.06 -21.01 4.76
C ALA A 3 4.05 -19.81 5.71
N VAL A 4 4.59 -18.69 5.23
CA VAL A 4 4.46 -17.38 5.89
C VAL A 4 3.00 -16.93 5.76
N PRO A 5 2.29 -16.62 6.86
CA PRO A 5 0.90 -16.20 6.79
C PRO A 5 0.77 -14.81 6.12
N PRO A 6 -0.37 -14.51 5.48
CA PRO A 6 -0.64 -13.21 4.88
C PRO A 6 -0.71 -12.10 5.93
N SER A 7 -0.68 -10.84 5.51
CA SER A 7 -0.98 -9.74 6.43
C SER A 7 -2.44 -9.83 6.90
N TYR A 8 -2.76 -9.24 8.05
CA TYR A 8 -4.15 -9.22 8.54
C TYR A 8 -5.12 -8.63 7.49
N SER A 9 -4.69 -7.57 6.81
CA SER A 9 -5.48 -6.92 5.75
C SER A 9 -5.74 -7.82 4.53
N ASP A 10 -4.85 -8.79 4.27
CA ASP A 10 -4.92 -9.73 3.16
C ASP A 10 -5.71 -11.02 3.51
N LEU A 11 -6.17 -11.21 4.75
CA LEU A 11 -6.99 -12.38 5.15
C LEU A 11 -8.29 -12.45 4.35
N GLY A 12 -8.44 -13.46 3.48
CA GLY A 12 -9.62 -13.60 2.62
C GLY A 12 -9.63 -12.65 1.41
N LYS A 13 -8.50 -12.00 1.09
CA LYS A 13 -8.37 -11.13 -0.09
C LYS A 13 -8.83 -11.79 -1.38
N SER A 14 -8.49 -13.06 -1.61
CA SER A 14 -8.92 -13.79 -2.81
C SER A 14 -10.45 -13.85 -2.92
N ALA A 15 -11.16 -14.07 -1.81
CA ALA A 15 -12.62 -14.05 -1.82
C ALA A 15 -13.16 -12.63 -2.05
N ARG A 16 -12.59 -11.61 -1.40
CA ARG A 16 -12.98 -10.21 -1.63
C ARG A 16 -12.73 -9.77 -3.07
N ASP A 17 -11.65 -10.24 -3.69
CA ASP A 17 -11.28 -9.92 -5.05
C ASP A 17 -12.30 -10.46 -6.07
N VAL A 18 -12.92 -11.62 -5.81
CA VAL A 18 -14.00 -12.16 -6.67
C VAL A 18 -15.19 -11.20 -6.76
N PHE A 19 -15.52 -10.50 -5.67
CA PHE A 19 -16.64 -9.57 -5.63
C PHE A 19 -16.27 -8.13 -6.04
N ASN A 20 -15.00 -7.75 -5.91
CA ASN A 20 -14.56 -6.37 -6.13
C ASN A 20 -13.91 -6.13 -7.51
N LYS A 21 -13.19 -7.11 -8.06
CA LYS A 21 -12.45 -6.91 -9.32
C LYS A 21 -13.39 -7.02 -10.51
N GLY A 22 -13.34 -6.03 -11.40
CA GLY A 22 -14.15 -5.98 -12.62
C GLY A 22 -15.55 -5.38 -12.44
N TYR A 23 -15.96 -5.11 -11.21
CA TYR A 23 -17.24 -4.46 -10.89
C TYR A 23 -17.03 -2.97 -10.62
N GLY A 24 -17.31 -2.14 -11.64
CA GLY A 24 -17.16 -0.68 -11.59
C GLY A 24 -18.43 0.03 -12.07
N PHE A 25 -19.59 -0.40 -11.59
CA PHE A 25 -20.87 0.19 -12.00
C PHE A 25 -20.89 1.70 -11.70
N GLY A 26 -21.32 2.50 -12.67
CA GLY A 26 -21.34 3.96 -12.55
C GLY A 26 -19.97 4.64 -12.71
N MET A 27 -18.91 3.90 -13.09
CA MET A 27 -17.57 4.47 -13.26
C MET A 27 -16.82 3.89 -14.47
N VAL A 28 -16.34 4.77 -15.35
CA VAL A 28 -15.38 4.41 -16.40
C VAL A 28 -13.99 4.58 -15.82
N LYS A 29 -13.19 3.51 -15.76
CA LYS A 29 -11.81 3.52 -15.26
C LYS A 29 -10.84 3.06 -16.34
N LEU A 30 -9.81 3.86 -16.58
CA LEU A 30 -8.68 3.56 -17.46
C LEU A 30 -7.42 3.43 -16.60
N GLU A 31 -6.65 2.36 -16.80
CA GLU A 31 -5.42 2.07 -16.05
C GLU A 31 -4.31 1.72 -17.04
N LEU A 32 -3.26 2.54 -17.06
CA LEU A 32 -2.10 2.43 -17.93
C LEU A 32 -0.89 2.08 -17.05
N LYS A 33 -0.32 0.89 -17.28
CA LYS A 33 0.90 0.43 -16.60
C LYS A 33 2.04 0.35 -17.60
N THR A 34 3.13 1.05 -17.31
CA THR A 34 4.34 1.02 -18.12
C THR A 34 5.54 0.78 -17.24
N LYS A 35 6.59 0.20 -17.84
CA LYS A 35 7.86 -0.05 -17.16
C LYS A 35 8.97 0.46 -18.06
N SER A 36 9.79 1.37 -17.54
CA SER A 36 10.93 1.91 -18.27
C SER A 36 12.07 0.88 -18.36
N CYS A 37 12.97 1.10 -19.33
CA CYS A 37 14.21 0.30 -19.44
C CYS A 37 15.10 0.44 -18.19
N SER A 38 15.01 1.56 -17.48
CA SER A 38 15.69 1.81 -16.20
C SER A 38 15.03 1.13 -14.99
N GLY A 39 13.93 0.39 -15.18
CA GLY A 39 13.25 -0.37 -14.12
C GLY A 39 12.21 0.42 -13.32
N VAL A 40 11.93 1.68 -13.70
CA VAL A 40 10.87 2.50 -13.10
C VAL A 40 9.52 2.03 -13.61
N GLU A 41 8.58 1.78 -12.71
CA GLU A 41 7.20 1.41 -13.01
C GLU A 41 6.31 2.67 -12.90
N PHE A 42 5.57 3.00 -13.96
CA PHE A 42 4.58 4.07 -13.93
C PHE A 42 3.18 3.48 -14.06
N THR A 43 2.27 3.90 -13.20
CA THR A 43 0.86 3.55 -13.24
C THR A 43 0.04 4.83 -13.30
N ALA A 44 -0.57 5.12 -14.45
CA ALA A 44 -1.50 6.22 -14.61
C ALA A 44 -2.93 5.68 -14.60
N ILE A 45 -3.78 6.25 -13.75
CA ILE A 45 -5.19 5.86 -13.61
C ILE A 45 -6.03 7.10 -13.83
N GLY A 46 -6.98 7.01 -14.76
CA GLY A 46 -8.06 7.98 -14.91
C GLY A 46 -9.39 7.31 -14.61
N SER A 47 -10.28 7.97 -13.88
CA SER A 47 -11.64 7.51 -13.69
C SER A 47 -12.64 8.63 -13.88
N SER A 48 -13.82 8.30 -14.41
CA SER A 48 -14.95 9.20 -14.58
C SER A 48 -16.19 8.54 -14.02
N ASN A 49 -16.86 9.22 -13.09
CA ASN A 49 -18.12 8.78 -12.53
C ASN A 49 -19.27 9.22 -13.45
N THR A 50 -20.06 8.27 -13.93
CA THR A 50 -21.11 8.53 -14.94
C THR A 50 -22.36 9.19 -14.36
N ASP A 51 -22.60 9.07 -13.05
CA ASP A 51 -23.77 9.68 -12.39
C ASP A 51 -23.53 11.16 -12.06
N THR A 52 -22.31 11.52 -11.65
CA THR A 52 -21.94 12.87 -11.21
C THR A 52 -21.16 13.66 -12.27
N GLY A 53 -20.67 13.00 -13.32
CA GLY A 53 -19.80 13.57 -14.34
C GLY A 53 -18.38 13.92 -13.85
N LYS A 54 -18.05 13.66 -12.58
CA LYS A 54 -16.74 13.99 -12.00
C LYS A 54 -15.66 13.07 -12.56
N ALA A 55 -14.54 13.67 -12.97
CA ALA A 55 -13.34 12.95 -13.38
C ALA A 55 -12.25 13.10 -12.32
N SER A 56 -11.50 12.02 -12.08
CA SER A 56 -10.32 12.01 -11.21
C SER A 56 -9.17 11.28 -11.86
N GLY A 57 -7.95 11.68 -11.54
CA GLY A 57 -6.73 11.08 -12.06
C GLY A 57 -5.73 10.82 -10.95
N SER A 58 -4.91 9.79 -11.13
CA SER A 58 -3.74 9.56 -10.30
C SER A 58 -2.57 9.02 -11.12
N LEU A 59 -1.37 9.45 -10.76
CA LEU A 59 -0.12 8.97 -11.30
C LEU A 59 0.71 8.40 -10.16
N GLU A 60 1.08 7.14 -10.25
CA GLU A 60 2.00 6.46 -9.34
C GLU A 60 3.29 6.12 -10.08
N THR A 61 4.42 6.55 -9.53
CA THR A 61 5.76 6.22 -10.00
C THR A 61 6.44 5.38 -8.93
N LYS A 62 6.91 4.19 -9.30
CA LYS A 62 7.57 3.25 -8.40
C LYS A 62 8.95 2.91 -8.91
N TYR A 63 9.95 3.19 -8.10
CA TYR A 63 11.35 2.85 -8.35
C TYR A 63 11.80 1.81 -7.33
N LYS A 64 12.31 0.68 -7.83
CA LYS A 64 12.78 -0.43 -7.00
C LYS A 64 14.28 -0.58 -7.19
N ASP A 65 15.05 -0.26 -6.16
CA ASP A 65 16.46 -0.63 -6.09
C ASP A 65 16.58 -1.99 -5.42
N LYS A 66 16.74 -3.02 -6.26
CA LYS A 66 16.87 -4.41 -5.81
C LYS A 66 18.16 -4.67 -5.03
N GLY A 67 19.22 -3.88 -5.23
CA GLY A 67 20.50 -4.08 -4.56
C GLY A 67 20.41 -3.82 -3.05
N HIS A 68 19.65 -2.80 -2.67
CA HIS A 68 19.49 -2.37 -1.28
C HIS A 68 18.09 -2.66 -0.71
N GLY A 69 17.26 -3.44 -1.42
CA GLY A 69 15.89 -3.74 -0.98
C GLY A 69 15.02 -2.49 -0.79
N LEU A 70 15.38 -1.38 -1.46
CA LEU A 70 14.73 -0.09 -1.35
C LEU A 70 13.65 0.04 -2.42
N THR A 71 12.48 0.51 -2.03
CA THR A 71 11.41 0.89 -2.96
C THR A 71 10.94 2.29 -2.64
N PHE A 72 11.05 3.16 -3.64
CA PHE A 72 10.52 4.52 -3.60
C PHE A 72 9.25 4.57 -4.44
N THR A 73 8.14 4.99 -3.84
CA THR A 73 6.87 5.17 -4.54
C THR A 73 6.40 6.59 -4.35
N GLN A 74 6.10 7.28 -5.45
CA GLN A 74 5.54 8.62 -5.45
C GLN A 74 4.19 8.59 -6.15
N LYS A 75 3.17 9.08 -5.47
CA LYS A 75 1.79 9.13 -5.94
C LYS A 75 1.33 10.58 -5.98
N TRP A 76 0.71 10.97 -7.09
CA TRP A 76 0.08 12.27 -7.24
C TRP A 76 -1.32 12.09 -7.79
N ASN A 77 -2.28 12.89 -7.32
CA ASN A 77 -3.66 12.86 -7.80
C ASN A 77 -4.16 14.24 -8.23
N THR A 78 -5.29 14.26 -8.94
CA THR A 78 -5.91 15.50 -9.44
C THR A 78 -6.43 16.43 -8.32
N ASP A 79 -6.62 15.92 -7.10
CA ASP A 79 -6.94 16.70 -5.91
C ASP A 79 -5.70 17.38 -5.29
N ASN A 80 -4.58 17.35 -6.01
CA ASN A 80 -3.28 17.89 -5.65
C ASN A 80 -2.64 17.21 -4.42
N THR A 81 -3.08 16.01 -4.04
CA THR A 81 -2.46 15.24 -2.95
C THR A 81 -1.19 14.55 -3.46
N LEU A 82 -0.08 14.80 -2.77
CA LEU A 82 1.22 14.18 -3.00
C LEU A 82 1.46 13.14 -1.91
N GLY A 83 1.64 11.88 -2.30
CA GLY A 83 2.05 10.78 -1.43
C GLY A 83 3.45 10.31 -1.78
N THR A 84 4.31 10.17 -0.79
CA THR A 84 5.66 9.61 -0.94
C THR A 84 5.79 8.46 0.04
N GLU A 85 6.07 7.26 -0.46
CA GLU A 85 6.34 6.06 0.32
C GLU A 85 7.78 5.63 0.05
N VAL A 86 8.57 5.52 1.13
CA VAL A 86 9.92 4.94 1.11
C VAL A 86 9.86 3.65 1.89
N SER A 87 10.15 2.52 1.26
CA SER A 87 10.19 1.23 1.96
C SER A 87 11.52 0.51 1.78
N ILE A 88 11.91 -0.20 2.83
CA ILE A 88 13.13 -0.98 2.94
C ILE A 88 12.72 -2.38 3.37
N GLU A 89 13.08 -3.39 2.59
CA GLU A 89 12.78 -4.79 2.88
C GLU A 89 14.07 -5.61 2.98
N ASN A 90 14.13 -6.51 3.97
CA ASN A 90 15.20 -7.50 4.16
C ASN A 90 16.63 -6.96 4.37
N GLN A 91 16.81 -5.66 4.68
CA GLN A 91 18.14 -5.10 4.94
C GLN A 91 18.62 -5.30 6.37
N MET A 92 17.74 -5.13 7.37
CA MET A 92 18.11 -5.30 8.79
C MET A 92 17.96 -6.75 9.25
N ALA A 93 16.84 -7.38 8.87
CA ALA A 93 16.54 -8.77 9.17
C ALA A 93 15.69 -9.35 8.04
N GLU A 94 15.90 -10.64 7.74
CA GLU A 94 15.09 -11.34 6.76
C GLU A 94 13.62 -11.36 7.21
N GLY A 95 12.73 -10.93 6.32
CA GLY A 95 11.31 -10.80 6.59
C GLY A 95 10.88 -9.48 7.25
N LEU A 96 11.82 -8.59 7.60
CA LEU A 96 11.48 -7.25 8.07
C LEU A 96 11.25 -6.30 6.89
N LYS A 97 10.15 -5.58 6.94
CA LYS A 97 9.84 -4.46 6.05
C LYS A 97 9.51 -3.22 6.87
N LEU A 98 10.21 -2.14 6.57
CA LEU A 98 9.95 -0.81 7.11
C LEU A 98 9.46 0.07 5.95
N ALA A 99 8.40 0.84 6.16
CA ALA A 99 7.92 1.80 5.20
C ALA A 99 7.56 3.11 5.89
N LEU A 100 8.02 4.22 5.33
CA LEU A 100 7.65 5.57 5.73
C LEU A 100 6.80 6.18 4.62
N ASP A 101 5.53 6.42 4.92
CA ASP A 101 4.62 7.13 4.04
C ASP A 101 4.49 8.57 4.51
N THR A 102 4.50 9.51 3.60
CA THR A 102 4.23 10.91 3.86
C THR A 102 3.21 11.39 2.84
N THR A 103 2.13 12.00 3.32
CA THR A 103 1.12 12.63 2.47
C THR A 103 1.13 14.13 2.70
N PHE A 104 1.09 14.88 1.61
CA PHE A 104 1.04 16.34 1.62
C PHE A 104 -0.05 16.84 0.69
N VAL A 105 -0.92 17.72 1.20
CA VAL A 105 -1.98 18.37 0.44
C VAL A 105 -1.65 19.87 0.36
N PRO A 106 -1.02 20.35 -0.74
CA PRO A 106 -0.60 21.74 -0.89
C PRO A 106 -1.75 22.74 -0.71
N ASN A 107 -2.95 22.40 -1.21
CA ASN A 107 -4.12 23.27 -1.15
C ASN A 107 -4.57 23.61 0.28
N THR A 108 -4.31 22.71 1.25
CA THR A 108 -4.72 22.90 2.65
C THR A 108 -3.55 23.00 3.61
N GLY A 109 -2.32 22.76 3.13
CA GLY A 109 -1.13 22.64 3.95
C GLY A 109 -1.08 21.39 4.84
N LYS A 110 -2.10 20.52 4.79
CA LYS A 110 -2.17 19.30 5.62
C LYS A 110 -1.04 18.34 5.26
N LYS A 111 -0.39 17.83 6.31
CA LYS A 111 0.69 16.85 6.24
C LYS A 111 0.35 15.71 7.18
N SER A 112 0.49 14.49 6.71
CA SER A 112 0.45 13.30 7.56
C SER A 112 1.63 12.40 7.26
N GLY A 113 2.11 11.71 8.28
CA GLY A 113 3.19 10.74 8.19
C GLY A 113 2.72 9.41 8.75
N LYS A 114 3.01 8.31 8.08
CA LYS A 114 2.71 6.97 8.57
C LYS A 114 3.98 6.12 8.54
N LEU A 115 4.38 5.64 9.71
CA LEU A 115 5.47 4.68 9.83
C LEU A 115 4.87 3.28 9.93
N LYS A 116 5.14 2.42 8.95
CA LYS A 116 4.71 1.03 8.93
C LYS A 116 5.93 0.13 9.13
N THR A 117 5.79 -0.81 10.06
CA THR A 117 6.75 -1.87 10.32
C THR A 117 6.03 -3.20 10.21
N SER A 118 6.52 -4.13 9.42
CA SER A 118 5.98 -5.49 9.36
C SER A 118 7.12 -6.49 9.41
N TYR A 119 6.94 -7.55 10.20
CA TYR A 119 7.87 -8.64 10.31
C TYR A 119 7.14 -9.95 9.97
N LYS A 120 7.67 -10.67 9.00
CA LYS A 120 7.15 -11.95 8.54
C LYS A 120 8.19 -13.05 8.76
N ARG A 121 7.75 -14.18 9.31
CA ARG A 121 8.55 -15.40 9.49
C ARG A 121 7.64 -16.61 9.32
N ASP A 122 8.21 -17.80 9.32
CA ASP A 122 7.44 -19.04 9.38
C ASP A 122 6.43 -18.94 10.54
N TYR A 123 5.18 -19.32 10.28
CA TYR A 123 4.02 -19.28 11.20
C TYR A 123 3.53 -17.90 11.65
N VAL A 124 4.29 -16.82 11.50
CA VAL A 124 3.96 -15.52 12.11
C VAL A 124 4.14 -14.37 11.12
N HIS A 125 3.13 -13.50 11.05
CA HIS A 125 3.24 -12.21 10.38
C HIS A 125 2.61 -11.15 11.26
N ALA A 126 3.43 -10.22 11.75
CA ALA A 126 2.99 -9.13 12.60
C ALA A 126 3.36 -7.79 11.98
N GLY A 127 2.57 -6.77 12.28
CA GLY A 127 2.83 -5.42 11.83
C GLY A 127 2.36 -4.38 12.84
N CYS A 128 2.98 -3.22 12.77
CA CYS A 128 2.61 -2.03 13.51
C CYS A 128 2.65 -0.86 12.53
N SER A 129 1.65 0.02 12.61
CA SER A 129 1.57 1.24 11.83
C SER A 129 1.28 2.40 12.77
N VAL A 130 2.17 3.39 12.80
CA VAL A 130 2.00 4.62 13.56
C VAL A 130 1.61 5.71 12.58
N ASP A 131 0.37 6.17 12.67
CA ASP A 131 -0.14 7.31 11.91
C ASP A 131 0.08 8.58 12.72
N ILE A 132 0.69 9.59 12.12
CA ILE A 132 0.97 10.89 12.70
C ILE A 132 0.23 11.91 11.85
N ASP A 133 -0.92 12.34 12.35
CA ASP A 133 -1.73 13.42 11.78
C ASP A 133 -1.86 14.56 12.80
N LEU A 134 -2.44 15.69 12.38
CA LEU A 134 -2.71 16.86 13.23
C LEU A 134 -3.54 16.54 14.49
N SER A 135 -4.32 15.45 14.47
CA SER A 135 -5.16 15.00 15.59
C SER A 135 -4.42 14.16 16.64
N GLY A 136 -3.14 13.84 16.41
CA GLY A 136 -2.30 13.05 17.31
C GLY A 136 -1.91 11.68 16.74
N PRO A 137 -0.92 11.02 17.37
CA PRO A 137 -0.42 9.74 16.90
C PRO A 137 -1.42 8.61 17.16
N THR A 138 -1.77 7.85 16.14
CA THR A 138 -2.60 6.63 16.26
C THR A 138 -1.76 5.40 15.96
N ILE A 139 -1.80 4.41 16.84
CA ILE A 139 -1.04 3.17 16.70
C ILE A 139 -2.00 2.04 16.30
N TYR A 140 -1.71 1.39 15.19
CA TYR A 140 -2.41 0.21 14.70
C TYR A 140 -1.45 -0.98 14.71
N GLY A 141 -1.66 -1.92 15.62
CA GLY A 141 -0.95 -3.19 15.63
C GLY A 141 -1.81 -4.28 14.99
N TRP A 142 -1.19 -5.27 14.37
CA TRP A 142 -1.88 -6.49 13.97
C TRP A 142 -0.91 -7.67 13.97
N ALA A 143 -1.45 -8.88 14.15
CA ALA A 143 -0.68 -10.11 14.08
C ALA A 143 -1.53 -11.23 13.48
N VAL A 144 -0.88 -12.11 12.71
CA VAL A 144 -1.48 -13.30 12.13
C VAL A 144 -0.57 -14.49 12.42
N LEU A 145 -1.16 -15.53 12.99
CA LEU A 145 -0.55 -16.83 13.22
C LEU A 145 -1.11 -17.83 12.20
N GLY A 146 -0.24 -18.63 11.61
CA GLY A 146 -0.63 -19.70 10.71
C GLY A 146 -0.10 -21.04 11.21
N PHE A 147 -0.95 -22.07 11.25
CA PHE A 147 -0.55 -23.43 11.63
C PHE A 147 -1.40 -24.46 10.89
N GLU A 148 -0.76 -25.40 10.18
CA GLU A 148 -1.43 -26.49 9.44
C GLU A 148 -2.63 -26.03 8.57
N GLY A 149 -2.50 -24.87 7.91
CA GLY A 149 -3.56 -24.30 7.06
C GLY A 149 -4.59 -23.43 7.79
N TRP A 150 -4.61 -23.44 9.12
CA TRP A 150 -5.39 -22.50 9.92
C TRP A 150 -4.69 -21.14 9.99
N LEU A 151 -5.49 -20.07 10.03
CA LEU A 151 -5.02 -18.69 10.19
C LEU A 151 -5.83 -18.02 11.31
N ALA A 152 -5.14 -17.48 12.31
CA ALA A 152 -5.74 -16.69 13.39
C ALA A 152 -5.13 -15.29 13.38
N GLY A 153 -5.96 -14.26 13.30
CA GLY A 153 -5.52 -12.87 13.20
C GLY A 153 -6.12 -11.97 14.30
N TYR A 154 -5.39 -10.92 14.67
CA TYR A 154 -5.84 -9.84 15.55
C TYR A 154 -5.38 -8.49 15.00
N GLN A 155 -6.20 -7.44 15.14
CA GLN A 155 -5.93 -6.04 14.77
C GLN A 155 -6.56 -5.09 15.77
#